data_AF-A0A7S3C088-F1
#
_entry.id   AF-A0A7S3C088-F1
#
_cell.length_a   1.000
_cell.length_b   1.000
_cell.length_c   1.000
_cell.angle_alpha   90.00
_cell.angle_beta   90.00
_cell.angle_gamma   90.00
#
_symmetry.space_group_name_H-M   'P 1'
#
loop_
_entity.id
_entity.type
_entity.pdbx_description
1 polymer ?
#
loop_
_entity_poly.entity_id
_entity_poly.type
_entity_poly.pdbx_seq_one_letter_code
_entity_poly.pdbx_strand_id
1 'polypeptide(L)'
;MPVWRSYASSAAKLTAVAAVLLALGSAADAELSRLLTTFALAGLAGYQAVLGVPPALHSPLMSVTNAVSGLTAVGAMLLLPAKTFALRGTAQLLGAAALLLSSINIAGGFLVTKKMLDLFKRPDDPPEYYSLYALPAFTLMGGLAVLQRLRPPPGSGGV
;
A
#
# COMPACT_ATOMS: atom_id res chain seq x y z
N MET A 1 12.40 18.74 37.60
CA MET A 1 10.92 18.71 37.63
C MET A 1 10.47 17.50 38.45
N PRO A 2 9.43 17.59 39.28
CA PRO A 2 8.99 16.46 40.09
C PRO A 2 8.38 15.34 39.22
N VAL A 3 8.69 14.10 39.58
CA VAL A 3 8.37 12.87 38.81
C VAL A 3 6.87 12.72 38.51
N TRP A 4 5.99 13.17 39.42
CA TRP A 4 4.54 13.11 39.22
C TRP A 4 4.04 13.92 38.02
N ARG A 5 4.75 14.98 37.61
CA ARG A 5 4.37 15.79 36.43
C ARG A 5 4.59 15.02 35.12
N SER A 6 5.61 14.17 35.06
CA SER A 6 5.86 13.31 33.89
C SER A 6 4.79 12.23 33.75
N TYR A 7 4.35 11.63 34.86
CA TYR A 7 3.24 10.69 34.87
C TYR A 7 1.90 11.37 34.56
N ALA A 8 1.62 12.53 35.15
CA ALA A 8 0.40 13.29 34.88
C ALA A 8 0.29 13.72 33.41
N SER A 9 1.39 14.19 32.81
CA SER A 9 1.40 14.56 31.38
C SER A 9 1.28 13.35 30.44
N SER A 10 1.83 12.20 30.81
CA SER A 10 1.68 10.96 30.04
C SER A 10 0.25 10.43 30.11
N ALA A 11 -0.35 10.42 31.30
CA ALA A 11 -1.75 10.05 31.50
C ALA A 11 -2.69 10.98 30.73
N ALA A 12 -2.46 12.30 30.78
CA ALA A 12 -3.27 13.27 30.03
C ALA A 12 -3.22 13.02 28.52
N LYS A 13 -2.03 12.72 27.96
CA LYS A 13 -1.89 12.38 26.53
C LYS A 13 -2.63 11.10 26.17
N LEU A 14 -2.48 10.04 26.98
CA LEU A 14 -3.17 8.76 26.73
C LEU A 14 -4.69 8.91 26.81
N THR A 15 -5.20 9.64 27.81
CA THR A 15 -6.63 9.93 27.93
C THR A 15 -7.14 10.75 26.76
N ALA A 16 -6.38 11.74 26.29
CA ALA A 16 -6.75 12.51 25.10
C ALA A 16 -6.83 11.64 23.84
N VAL A 17 -5.86 10.75 23.62
CA VAL A 17 -5.91 9.79 22.50
C VAL A 17 -7.11 8.86 22.61
N ALA A 18 -7.37 8.30 23.81
CA ALA A 18 -8.53 7.44 24.03
C ALA A 18 -9.87 8.16 23.78
N ALA A 19 -9.99 9.42 24.22
CA ALA A 19 -11.17 10.24 23.96
C ALA A 19 -11.38 10.50 22.46
N VAL A 20 -10.31 10.79 21.71
CA VAL A 20 -10.37 10.97 20.25
C VAL A 20 -10.81 9.68 19.55
N LEU A 21 -10.28 8.52 19.96
CA LEU A 21 -10.66 7.23 19.39
C LEU A 21 -12.14 6.90 19.66
N LEU A 22 -12.62 7.17 20.87
CA LEU A 22 -14.03 6.99 21.23
C LEU A 22 -14.95 7.94 20.46
N ALA A 23 -14.55 9.20 20.28
CA ALA A 23 -15.31 10.18 19.50
C ALA A 23 -15.36 9.83 18.00
N LEU A 24 -14.25 9.33 17.45
CA LEU A 24 -14.23 8.82 16.08
C LEU A 24 -15.12 7.59 15.94
N GLY A 25 -15.08 6.67 16.91
CA GLY A 25 -15.92 5.48 16.92
C GLY A 25 -17.41 5.78 17.09
N SER A 26 -17.77 6.79 17.88
CA SER A 26 -19.19 7.15 18.08
C SER A 26 -19.80 7.88 16.89
N ALA A 27 -18.99 8.57 16.09
CA ALA A 27 -19.43 9.26 14.87
C ALA A 27 -19.29 8.41 13.59
N ALA A 28 -18.58 7.28 13.64
CA ALA A 28 -18.30 6.46 12.47
C ALA A 28 -19.41 5.47 12.16
N ASP A 29 -19.72 5.33 10.87
CA ASP A 29 -20.48 4.22 10.35
C ASP A 29 -19.64 2.92 10.29
N ALA A 30 -20.29 1.80 9.97
CA ALA A 30 -19.64 0.48 9.96
C ALA A 30 -18.51 0.38 8.93
N GLU A 31 -18.60 1.09 7.80
CA GLU A 31 -17.58 1.05 6.76
C GLU A 31 -16.37 1.89 7.16
N LEU A 32 -16.60 3.12 7.64
CA LEU A 32 -15.53 3.95 8.18
C LEU A 32 -14.78 3.24 9.32
N SER A 33 -15.49 2.53 10.20
CA SER A 33 -14.88 1.76 11.29
C SER A 33 -13.96 0.63 10.78
N ARG A 34 -14.35 -0.06 9.71
CA ARG A 34 -13.51 -1.10 9.06
C ARG A 34 -12.27 -0.50 8.40
N LEU A 35 -12.42 0.62 7.70
CA LEU A 35 -11.31 1.32 7.07
C LEU A 35 -10.32 1.87 8.10
N LEU A 36 -10.81 2.47 9.19
CA LEU A 36 -9.97 2.96 10.28
C LEU A 36 -9.23 1.84 11.00
N THR A 37 -9.89 0.70 11.22
CA THR A 37 -9.26 -0.48 11.81
C THR A 37 -8.16 -1.02 10.91
N THR A 38 -8.44 -1.15 9.60
CA THR A 38 -7.45 -1.60 8.61
C THR A 38 -6.27 -0.61 8.54
N PHE A 39 -6.54 0.69 8.54
CA PHE A 39 -5.54 1.74 8.56
C PHE A 39 -4.64 1.66 9.81
N ALA A 40 -5.25 1.51 10.99
CA ALA A 40 -4.50 1.40 12.24
C ALA A 40 -3.61 0.16 12.28
N LEU A 41 -4.15 -1.01 11.93
CA LEU A 41 -3.39 -2.27 11.90
C LEU A 41 -2.29 -2.25 10.83
N ALA A 42 -2.57 -1.71 9.64
CA ALA A 42 -1.57 -1.56 8.60
C ALA A 42 -0.44 -0.59 9.00
N GLY A 43 -0.77 0.50 9.71
CA GLY A 43 0.22 1.43 10.25
C GLY A 43 1.13 0.77 11.29
N LEU A 44 0.57 -0.02 12.21
CA LEU A 44 1.35 -0.80 13.19
C LEU A 44 2.24 -1.85 12.51
N ALA A 45 1.71 -2.57 11.51
CA ALA A 45 2.50 -3.52 10.73
C ALA A 45 3.64 -2.81 9.97
N GLY A 46 3.37 -1.64 9.39
CA GLY A 46 4.37 -0.83 8.69
C GLY A 46 5.48 -0.33 9.63
N TYR A 47 5.13 0.09 10.85
CA TYR A 47 6.11 0.45 11.87
C TYR A 47 7.06 -0.72 12.17
N GLN A 48 6.51 -1.91 12.44
CA GLN A 48 7.31 -3.11 12.71
C GLN A 48 8.15 -3.55 11.50
N ALA A 49 7.66 -3.36 10.28
CA ALA A 49 8.38 -3.71 9.07
C ALA A 49 9.65 -2.84 8.84
N VAL A 50 9.65 -1.59 9.32
CA VAL A 50 10.76 -0.65 9.08
C VAL A 50 11.77 -0.61 10.23
N LEU A 51 11.36 -0.92 11.47
CA LEU A 51 12.23 -0.84 12.65
C LEU A 51 13.50 -1.71 12.58
N GLY A 52 13.49 -2.79 11.80
CA GLY A 52 14.60 -3.74 11.68
C GLY A 52 15.54 -3.51 10.50
N VAL A 53 15.36 -2.44 9.71
CA VAL A 53 16.14 -2.26 8.48
C VAL A 53 17.58 -1.85 8.80
N PRO A 54 18.61 -2.55 8.29
CA PRO A 54 20.00 -2.15 8.47
C PRO A 54 20.26 -0.73 7.95
N PRO A 55 21.09 0.09 8.64
CA PRO A 55 21.32 1.48 8.23
C PRO A 55 21.86 1.64 6.80
N ALA A 56 22.61 0.66 6.30
CA ALA A 56 23.10 0.64 4.92
C ALA A 56 21.98 0.58 3.87
N LEU A 57 20.79 0.11 4.24
CA LEU A 57 19.65 -0.05 3.35
C LEU A 57 18.64 1.10 3.45
N HIS A 58 18.88 2.16 4.22
CA HIS A 58 17.94 3.29 4.31
C HIS A 58 17.71 3.99 2.96
N SER A 59 18.74 4.15 2.13
CA SER A 59 18.58 4.76 0.80
C SER A 59 17.82 3.84 -0.18
N PRO A 60 18.13 2.53 -0.29
CA PRO A 60 17.27 1.58 -1.00
C PRO A 60 15.83 1.55 -0.47
N LEU A 61 15.63 1.58 0.86
CA LEU A 61 14.32 1.60 1.49
C LEU A 61 13.51 2.85 1.09
N MET A 62 14.15 4.01 1.06
CA MET A 62 13.54 5.25 0.57
C MET A 62 13.10 5.13 -0.90
N SER A 63 13.90 4.46 -1.73
CA SER A 63 13.54 4.21 -3.13
C SER A 63 12.35 3.25 -3.27
N VAL A 64 12.29 2.20 -2.44
CA VAL A 64 11.15 1.26 -2.42
C VAL A 64 9.87 1.95 -1.99
N THR A 65 9.91 2.75 -0.91
CA THR A 65 8.72 3.45 -0.42
C THR A 65 8.21 4.48 -1.44
N ASN A 66 9.11 5.10 -2.21
CA ASN A 66 8.71 5.92 -3.36
C ASN A 66 7.98 5.09 -4.43
N ALA A 67 8.53 3.93 -4.83
CA ALA A 67 7.88 3.04 -5.81
C ALA A 67 6.47 2.60 -5.34
N VAL A 68 6.34 2.20 -4.06
CA VAL A 68 5.08 1.76 -3.46
C VAL A 68 4.06 2.90 -3.38
N SER A 69 4.49 4.14 -3.16
CA SER A 69 3.59 5.31 -3.19
C SER A 69 2.89 5.52 -4.56
N GLY A 70 3.43 4.90 -5.62
CA GLY A 70 2.80 4.82 -6.94
C GLY A 70 1.47 4.04 -6.96
N LEU A 71 1.07 3.37 -5.87
CA LEU A 71 -0.26 2.73 -5.72
C LEU A 71 -1.45 3.71 -5.85
N THR A 72 -1.19 5.02 -5.87
CA THR A 72 -2.15 6.04 -6.34
C THR A 72 -2.76 5.71 -7.71
N ALA A 73 -2.09 4.88 -8.52
CA ALA A 73 -2.63 4.29 -9.75
C ALA A 73 -3.99 3.62 -9.55
N VAL A 74 -4.20 2.93 -8.42
CA VAL A 74 -5.48 2.24 -8.14
C VAL A 74 -6.62 3.25 -8.01
N GLY A 75 -6.40 4.36 -7.30
CA GLY A 75 -7.38 5.44 -7.20
C GLY A 75 -7.66 6.10 -8.55
N ALA A 76 -6.62 6.30 -9.37
CA ALA A 76 -6.75 6.83 -10.72
C ALA A 76 -7.57 5.90 -11.64
N MET A 77 -7.38 4.58 -11.54
CA MET A 77 -8.16 3.59 -12.31
C MET A 77 -9.66 3.64 -11.98
N LEU A 78 -10.05 3.97 -10.75
CA LEU A 78 -11.46 4.11 -10.37
C LEU A 78 -12.16 5.30 -11.06
N LEU A 79 -11.40 6.29 -11.53
CA LEU A 79 -11.92 7.44 -12.26
C LEU A 79 -12.07 7.17 -13.77
N LEU A 80 -11.47 6.09 -14.28
CA LEU A 80 -11.45 5.79 -15.72
C LEU A 80 -12.61 4.88 -16.15
N PRO A 81 -13.16 5.07 -17.36
CA PRO A 81 -14.20 4.20 -17.89
C PRO A 81 -13.65 2.79 -18.18
N ALA A 82 -14.33 1.76 -17.67
CA ALA A 82 -13.87 0.37 -17.80
C ALA A 82 -14.00 -0.24 -19.21
N LYS A 83 -14.86 0.33 -20.07
CA LYS A 83 -15.24 -0.27 -21.38
C LYS A 83 -15.01 0.62 -22.58
N THR A 84 -14.48 1.83 -22.39
CA THR A 84 -14.28 2.78 -23.48
C THR A 84 -12.96 3.52 -23.29
N PHE A 85 -12.33 3.91 -24.39
CA PHE A 85 -11.17 4.81 -24.36
C PHE A 85 -11.56 6.29 -24.43
N ALA A 86 -12.87 6.58 -24.47
CA ALA A 86 -13.37 7.93 -24.61
C ALA A 86 -13.38 8.63 -23.24
N LEU A 87 -12.38 9.46 -22.99
CA LEU A 87 -12.32 10.33 -21.82
C LEU A 87 -13.32 11.48 -21.99
N ARG A 88 -14.32 11.53 -21.12
CA ARG A 88 -15.36 12.56 -21.06
C ARG A 88 -15.31 13.24 -19.71
N GLY A 89 -15.02 14.54 -19.72
CA GLY A 89 -14.98 15.36 -18.51
C GLY A 89 -13.60 15.46 -17.88
N THR A 90 -13.46 16.45 -17.01
CA THR A 90 -12.19 16.83 -16.35
C THR A 90 -11.69 15.75 -15.40
N ALA A 91 -12.59 15.06 -14.68
CA ALA A 91 -12.21 13.99 -13.74
C ALA A 91 -11.50 12.81 -14.44
N GLN A 92 -11.97 12.40 -15.62
CA GLN A 92 -11.38 11.29 -16.37
C GLN A 92 -10.02 11.67 -16.97
N LEU A 93 -9.86 12.92 -17.40
CA LEU A 93 -8.57 13.46 -17.87
C LEU A 93 -7.54 13.50 -16.74
N LEU A 94 -7.94 13.99 -15.55
CA LEU A 94 -7.09 14.01 -14.37
C LEU A 94 -6.77 12.58 -13.89
N GLY A 95 -7.73 11.65 -13.96
CA GLY A 95 -7.50 10.23 -13.69
C GLY A 95 -6.48 9.61 -14.65
N ALA A 96 -6.59 9.89 -15.95
CA ALA A 96 -5.63 9.39 -16.94
C ALA A 96 -4.22 9.95 -16.70
N ALA A 97 -4.11 11.25 -16.41
CA ALA A 97 -2.84 11.89 -16.06
C ALA A 97 -2.24 11.32 -14.76
N ALA A 98 -3.06 11.16 -13.72
CA ALA A 98 -2.65 10.55 -12.46
C ALA A 98 -2.14 9.13 -12.67
N LEU A 99 -2.86 8.30 -13.43
CA LEU A 99 -2.43 6.94 -13.75
C LEU A 99 -1.08 6.91 -14.48
N LEU A 100 -0.87 7.82 -15.43
CA LEU A 100 0.40 7.95 -16.15
C LEU A 100 1.53 8.31 -15.19
N LEU A 101 1.36 9.33 -14.35
CA LEU A 101 2.36 9.75 -13.37
C LEU A 101 2.65 8.64 -12.34
N SER A 102 1.63 7.96 -11.85
CA SER A 102 1.77 6.82 -10.95
C SER A 102 2.54 5.68 -11.61
N SER A 103 2.30 5.40 -12.90
CA SER A 103 3.04 4.36 -13.63
C SER A 103 4.53 4.67 -13.76
N ILE A 104 4.89 5.95 -13.99
CA ILE A 104 6.28 6.42 -13.99
C ILE A 104 6.91 6.21 -12.61
N ASN A 105 6.19 6.53 -11.52
CA ASN A 105 6.68 6.32 -10.17
C ASN A 105 6.95 4.84 -9.86
N ILE A 106 6.01 3.95 -10.22
CA ILE A 106 6.17 2.50 -10.04
C ILE A 106 7.38 2.00 -10.84
N ALA A 107 7.42 2.26 -12.14
CA ALA A 107 8.46 1.75 -13.02
C ALA A 107 9.84 2.31 -12.66
N GLY A 108 9.94 3.64 -12.47
CA GLY A 108 11.18 4.32 -12.10
C GLY A 108 11.66 3.91 -10.71
N GLY A 109 10.76 3.87 -9.73
CA GLY A 109 11.07 3.54 -8.35
C GLY A 109 11.61 2.11 -8.20
N PHE A 110 10.99 1.11 -8.83
CA PHE A 110 11.49 -0.27 -8.79
C PHE A 110 12.78 -0.46 -9.60
N LEU A 111 12.95 0.23 -10.73
CA LEU A 111 14.18 0.17 -11.52
C LEU A 111 15.39 0.74 -10.76
N VAL A 112 15.21 1.89 -10.11
CA VAL A 112 16.26 2.53 -9.29
C VAL A 112 16.57 1.68 -8.07
N THR A 113 15.55 1.16 -7.39
CA THR A 113 15.73 0.24 -6.26
C THR A 113 16.58 -0.95 -6.65
N LYS A 114 16.29 -1.60 -7.79
CA LYS A 114 17.06 -2.74 -8.28
C LYS A 114 18.54 -2.37 -8.45
N LYS A 115 18.82 -1.24 -9.11
CA LYS A 115 20.20 -0.76 -9.30
C LYS A 115 20.91 -0.49 -7.98
N MET A 116 20.21 0.03 -6.98
CA MET A 116 20.78 0.26 -5.65
C MET A 116 21.10 -1.04 -4.94
N LEU A 117 20.22 -2.04 -5.01
CA LEU A 117 20.42 -3.36 -4.38
C LEU A 117 21.51 -4.17 -5.09
N ASP A 118 21.66 -4.01 -6.41
CA ASP A 118 22.72 -4.67 -7.17
C ASP A 118 24.13 -4.21 -6.74
N LEU A 119 24.29 -3.04 -6.09
CA LEU A 119 25.57 -2.58 -5.53
C LEU A 119 26.05 -3.38 -4.31
N PHE A 120 25.15 -4.13 -3.66
CA PHE A 120 25.49 -4.96 -2.51
C PHE A 120 25.92 -6.38 -2.90
N LYS A 121 25.82 -6.74 -4.18
CA LYS A 121 26.20 -8.07 -4.68
C LYS A 121 27.70 -8.17 -4.84
N ARG A 122 28.28 -9.24 -4.32
CA ARG A 122 29.72 -9.50 -4.40
C ARG A 122 30.01 -10.46 -5.57
N PRO A 123 31.22 -10.42 -6.15
CA PRO A 123 31.60 -11.32 -7.23
C PRO A 123 31.59 -12.80 -6.85
N ASP A 124 31.80 -13.11 -5.57
CA ASP A 124 31.91 -14.47 -5.04
C ASP A 124 30.57 -15.03 -4.53
N ASP A 125 29.49 -14.25 -4.62
CA ASP A 125 28.16 -14.69 -4.18
C ASP A 125 27.61 -15.79 -5.12
N PRO A 126 26.85 -16.76 -4.59
CA PRO A 126 26.24 -17.80 -5.40
C PRO A 126 25.27 -17.21 -6.44
N PRO A 127 25.05 -17.89 -7.58
CA PRO A 127 24.14 -17.40 -8.61
C PRO A 127 22.71 -17.29 -8.07
N GLU A 128 22.12 -16.11 -8.21
CA GLU A 128 20.77 -15.82 -7.75
C GLU A 128 19.74 -16.00 -8.87
N TYR A 129 18.69 -16.79 -8.61
CA TYR A 129 17.65 -17.11 -9.60
C TYR A 129 16.35 -16.31 -9.36
N TYR A 130 16.43 -14.96 -9.39
CA TYR A 130 15.26 -14.11 -9.11
C TYR A 130 14.06 -14.35 -10.02
N SER A 131 14.27 -14.89 -11.22
CA SER A 131 13.18 -15.26 -12.14
C SER A 131 12.21 -16.28 -11.53
N LEU A 132 12.65 -17.10 -10.57
CA LEU A 132 11.76 -18.05 -9.87
C LEU A 132 10.68 -17.35 -9.04
N TYR A 133 10.92 -16.12 -8.56
CA TYR A 133 9.88 -15.34 -7.86
C TYR A 133 8.74 -14.89 -8.79
N ALA A 134 8.87 -15.05 -10.10
CA ALA A 134 7.74 -14.85 -11.01
C ALA A 134 6.68 -15.95 -10.87
N LEU A 135 7.04 -17.16 -10.41
CA LEU A 135 6.11 -18.28 -10.23
C LEU A 135 4.92 -17.92 -9.33
N PRO A 136 5.09 -17.46 -8.07
CA PRO A 136 3.96 -17.08 -7.22
C PRO A 136 3.13 -15.93 -7.80
N ALA A 137 3.75 -14.98 -8.52
CA ALA A 137 3.01 -13.89 -9.15
C ALA A 137 2.10 -14.39 -10.27
N PHE A 138 2.61 -15.24 -11.16
CA PHE A 138 1.83 -15.83 -12.24
C PHE A 138 0.75 -16.78 -11.74
N THR A 139 1.03 -17.58 -10.70
CA THR A 139 0.03 -18.48 -10.12
C THR A 139 -1.13 -17.71 -9.49
N LEU A 140 -0.84 -16.63 -8.74
CA LEU A 140 -1.87 -15.78 -8.16
C LEU A 140 -2.69 -15.05 -9.23
N MET A 141 -2.03 -14.43 -10.21
CA MET A 141 -2.71 -13.69 -11.28
C MET A 141 -3.54 -14.62 -12.19
N GLY A 142 -2.97 -15.76 -12.58
CA GLY A 142 -3.68 -16.76 -13.36
C GLY A 142 -4.86 -17.37 -12.60
N GLY A 143 -4.65 -17.73 -11.33
CA GLY A 143 -5.70 -18.22 -10.45
C GLY A 143 -6.84 -17.22 -10.29
N LEU A 144 -6.53 -15.94 -10.07
CA LEU A 144 -7.53 -14.87 -9.97
C LEU A 144 -8.32 -14.72 -11.28
N ALA A 145 -7.64 -14.74 -12.43
CA ALA A 145 -8.30 -14.65 -13.74
C ALA A 145 -9.26 -15.82 -14.00
N VAL A 146 -8.88 -17.04 -13.60
CA VAL A 146 -9.75 -18.23 -13.67
C VAL A 146 -10.96 -18.06 -12.75
N LEU A 147 -10.74 -17.68 -11.49
CA LEU A 147 -11.82 -17.46 -10.52
C LEU A 147 -12.82 -16.39 -10.99
N GLN A 148 -12.34 -15.31 -11.63
CA GLN A 148 -13.21 -14.28 -12.19
C GLN A 148 -14.06 -14.78 -13.35
N ARG A 149 -13.56 -15.72 -14.15
CA ARG A 149 -14.33 -16.36 -15.23
C ARG A 149 -15.35 -17.37 -14.72
N LEU A 150 -15.05 -18.05 -13.61
CA LEU A 150 -15.94 -19.02 -12.99
C LEU A 150 -17.01 -18.37 -12.10
N ARG A 151 -16.88 -17.07 -11.80
CA ARG A 151 -17.84 -16.34 -10.97
C ARG A 151 -19.20 -16.28 -11.70
N PRO A 152 -20.26 -16.87 -11.14
CA PRO A 152 -21.59 -16.78 -11.73
C PRO A 152 -22.05 -15.31 -11.78
N PRO A 153 -22.89 -14.94 -12.78
CA PRO A 153 -23.40 -13.58 -12.88
C PRO A 153 -24.18 -13.21 -11.61
N PRO A 154 -24.08 -11.95 -11.15
CA PRO A 154 -24.82 -11.50 -9.98
C PRO A 154 -26.33 -11.68 -10.22
N GLY A 155 -26.97 -12.57 -9.45
CA GLY A 155 -28.41 -12.87 -9.52
C GLY A 155 -28.80 -14.30 -9.89
N SER A 156 -27.86 -15.21 -10.19
CA SER A 156 -28.19 -16.63 -10.50
C SER A 156 -28.15 -17.57 -9.28
N GLY A 157 -27.99 -17.04 -8.06
CA GLY A 157 -28.17 -17.78 -6.82
C GLY A 157 -29.62 -17.70 -6.37
N GLY A 158 -30.43 -18.68 -6.76
CA GLY A 158 -31.73 -18.90 -6.13
C GLY A 158 -31.52 -19.53 -4.75
N VAL A 159 -31.68 -18.72 -3.71
CA VAL A 159 -32.41 -18.85 -2.43
C VAL A 159 -31.92 -17.71 -1.54
#